data_AF-A0A6J4J171-F1
#
_entry.id   AF-A0A6J4J171-F1
#
_cell.length_a   1.000
_cell.length_b   1.000
_cell.length_c   1.000
_cell.angle_alpha   90.00
_cell.angle_beta   90.00
_cell.angle_gamma   90.00
#
_symmetry.space_group_name_H-M   'P 1'
#
loop_
_entity.id
_entity.type
_entity.pdbx_description
1 polymer ?
#
loop_
_entity_poly.entity_id
_entity_poly.type
_entity_poly.pdbx_seq_one_letter_code
_entity_poly.pdbx_strand_id
1 'polypeptide(L)'
;MRKLAVVFFVALLSVTFAQPRPPVLVFISWDGSPGWVIERLLGEDKLPNLQRLADQGVYLKRTVGNWPSVTAAGHAAVFTGAYGNVNGVTGN
;
A
#
# COMPACT_ATOMS: atom_id res chain seq x y z
N MET A 1 -5.38 16.59 -49.41
CA MET A 1 -6.47 16.48 -48.41
C MET A 1 -6.60 15.07 -47.82
N ARG A 2 -6.75 14.01 -48.64
CA ARG A 2 -6.91 12.61 -48.17
C ARG A 2 -5.74 12.05 -47.34
N LYS A 3 -4.48 12.37 -47.67
CA LYS A 3 -3.30 11.96 -46.87
C LYS A 3 -3.25 12.64 -45.49
N LEU A 4 -3.69 13.90 -45.41
CA LEU A 4 -3.74 14.67 -44.16
C LEU A 4 -4.83 14.13 -43.23
N ALA A 5 -5.99 13.78 -43.78
CA ALA A 5 -7.09 13.16 -43.03
C ALA A 5 -6.71 11.79 -42.45
N VAL A 6 -5.96 10.96 -43.19
CA VAL A 6 -5.48 9.65 -42.69
C VAL A 6 -4.48 9.81 -41.55
N VAL A 7 -3.53 10.75 -41.65
CA VAL A 7 -2.57 11.03 -40.58
C VAL A 7 -3.28 11.54 -39.32
N PHE A 8 -4.27 12.42 -39.49
CA PHE A 8 -5.07 12.92 -38.37
C PHE A 8 -5.87 11.80 -37.68
N PHE A 9 -6.44 10.88 -38.45
CA PHE A 9 -7.21 9.75 -37.93
C PHE A 9 -6.33 8.72 -37.18
N VAL A 10 -5.12 8.45 -37.66
CA VAL A 10 -4.15 7.57 -36.97
C VAL A 10 -3.65 8.20 -35.66
N ALA A 11 -3.39 9.51 -35.65
CA ALA A 11 -2.96 10.22 -34.44
C ALA A 11 -4.04 10.22 -33.33
N LEU A 12 -5.32 10.33 -33.69
CA LEU A 12 -6.44 10.25 -32.74
C LEU A 12 -6.61 8.86 -32.12
N LEU A 13 -6.38 7.78 -32.90
CA LEU A 13 -6.41 6.40 -32.39
C LEU A 13 -5.26 6.15 -31.39
N SER A 14 -4.07 6.70 -31.62
CA SER A 14 -2.92 6.51 -30.73
C SER A 14 -3.14 7.07 -29.32
N VAL A 15 -3.86 8.20 -29.19
CA VAL A 15 -4.14 8.82 -27.88
C VAL A 15 -5.10 7.95 -27.05
N THR A 16 -6.04 7.24 -27.69
CA THR A 16 -6.98 6.35 -26.99
C THR A 16 -6.35 5.05 -26.45
N PHE A 17 -5.15 4.67 -26.91
CA PHE A 17 -4.46 3.45 -26.46
C PHE A 17 -3.34 3.69 -25.45
N ALA A 18 -3.07 4.95 -25.07
CA ALA A 18 -2.10 5.24 -24.01
C ALA A 18 -2.65 4.76 -22.66
N GLN A 19 -2.26 3.54 -22.27
CA GLN A 19 -2.60 3.01 -20.95
C GLN A 19 -1.89 3.85 -19.88
N PRO A 20 -2.59 4.36 -18.86
CA PRO A 20 -1.96 5.01 -17.73
C PRO A 20 -0.92 4.04 -17.15
N ARG A 21 0.32 4.51 -16.96
CA ARG A 21 1.31 3.69 -16.27
C ARG A 21 0.75 3.40 -14.87
N PRO A 22 0.69 2.12 -14.45
CA PRO A 22 0.20 1.81 -13.12
C PRO A 22 1.06 2.55 -12.09
N PRO A 23 0.45 3.10 -11.02
CA PRO A 23 1.21 3.75 -9.97
C PRO A 23 2.17 2.76 -9.32
N VAL A 24 3.28 3.26 -8.81
CA VAL A 24 4.20 2.46 -8.01
C VAL A 24 3.55 2.22 -6.65
N LEU A 25 3.41 0.94 -6.27
CA LEU A 25 2.99 0.56 -4.93
C LEU A 25 4.22 0.49 -4.02
N VAL A 26 4.22 1.27 -2.94
CA VAL A 26 5.22 1.20 -1.88
C VAL A 26 4.55 0.66 -0.63
N PHE A 27 4.98 -0.52 -0.17
CA PHE A 27 4.54 -1.11 1.09
C PHE A 27 5.61 -0.91 2.16
N ILE A 28 5.24 -0.30 3.30
CA ILE A 28 6.14 -0.04 4.42
C ILE A 28 5.62 -0.81 5.63
N SER A 29 6.42 -1.76 6.13
CA SER A 29 6.21 -2.42 7.41
C SER A 29 7.12 -1.76 8.45
N TRP A 30 6.53 -1.16 9.48
CA TRP A 30 7.28 -0.62 10.62
C TRP A 30 7.28 -1.67 11.73
N ASP A 31 8.40 -2.37 11.91
CA ASP A 31 8.51 -3.41 12.94
C ASP A 31 8.45 -2.80 14.35
N GLY A 32 7.79 -3.51 15.28
CA GLY A 32 7.69 -3.11 16.68
C GLY A 32 6.87 -1.83 16.93
N SER A 33 5.90 -1.50 16.07
CA SER A 33 5.06 -0.30 16.19
C SER A 33 3.63 -0.62 16.70
N PRO A 34 3.43 -0.90 17.99
CA PRO A 34 2.08 -1.19 18.50
C PRO A 34 1.19 0.07 18.40
N GLY A 35 -0.08 -0.12 18.03
CA GLY A 35 -1.01 0.97 17.72
C GLY A 35 -1.12 2.04 18.81
N TRP A 36 -1.12 1.65 20.10
CA TRP A 36 -1.21 2.58 21.22
C TRP A 36 -0.01 3.54 21.33
N VAL A 37 1.20 3.12 20.91
CA VAL A 37 2.36 4.02 20.86
C VAL A 37 2.18 5.05 19.76
N ILE A 38 1.71 4.61 18.59
CA ILE A 38 1.50 5.47 17.42
C ILE A 38 0.39 6.49 17.70
N GLU A 39 -0.72 6.05 18.28
CA GLU A 39 -1.83 6.92 18.71
C GLU A 39 -1.36 7.99 19.69
N ARG A 40 -0.56 7.61 20.71
CA ARG A 40 0.03 8.57 21.64
C ARG A 40 0.90 9.60 20.92
N LEU A 41 1.81 9.15 20.06
CA LEU A 41 2.75 10.03 19.37
C LEU A 41 2.07 10.96 18.34
N LEU A 42 0.98 10.52 17.73
CA LEU A 42 0.12 11.39 16.90
C LEU A 42 -0.55 12.46 17.77
N GLY A 43 -1.12 12.09 18.92
CA GLY A 43 -1.74 13.04 19.85
C GLY A 43 -0.75 14.02 20.51
N GLU A 44 0.54 13.70 20.53
CA GLU A 44 1.63 14.57 20.98
C GLU A 44 2.26 15.41 19.84
N ASP A 45 1.68 15.38 18.63
CA ASP A 45 2.19 16.07 17.43
C ASP A 45 3.64 15.68 17.03
N LYS A 46 4.10 14.48 17.41
CA LYS A 46 5.47 14.00 17.16
C LYS A 46 5.66 13.31 15.81
N LEU A 47 4.58 13.01 15.10
CA LEU A 47 4.60 12.28 13.82
C LEU A 47 3.91 13.07 12.70
N PRO A 48 4.36 14.29 12.36
CA PRO A 48 3.65 15.18 11.44
C PRO A 48 3.48 14.60 10.02
N ASN A 49 4.45 13.81 9.56
CA ASN A 49 4.35 13.13 8.26
C ASN A 49 3.31 12.01 8.27
N LEU A 50 3.19 11.27 9.38
CA LEU A 50 2.18 10.22 9.52
C LEU A 50 0.79 10.83 9.69
N GLN A 51 0.67 11.93 10.44
CA GLN A 51 -0.57 12.69 10.56
C GLN A 51 -1.07 13.12 9.17
N ARG A 52 -0.19 13.70 8.34
CA ARG A 52 -0.52 14.06 6.96
C ARG A 52 -1.01 12.86 6.13
N LEU A 53 -0.41 11.68 6.29
CA LEU A 53 -0.85 10.46 5.60
C LEU A 53 -2.23 10.01 6.09
N ALA A 54 -2.52 10.11 7.38
CA ALA A 54 -3.81 9.78 7.95
C ALA A 54 -4.91 10.75 7.48
N ASP A 55 -4.60 12.04 7.39
CA ASP A 55 -5.55 13.09 6.97
C ASP A 55 -5.87 13.04 5.47
N GLN A 56 -4.88 12.72 4.63
CA GLN A 56 -5.01 12.72 3.17
C GLN A 56 -5.33 11.34 2.59
N GLY A 57 -5.27 10.29 3.41
CA GLY A 57 -5.40 8.90 3.00
C GLY A 57 -6.53 8.17 3.73
N VAL A 58 -6.34 6.86 3.91
CA VAL A 58 -7.25 6.00 4.67
C VAL A 58 -6.52 5.52 5.92
N TYR A 59 -7.12 5.76 7.08
CA TYR A 59 -6.59 5.34 8.37
C TYR A 59 -7.55 4.37 9.07
N LEU A 60 -7.03 3.19 9.43
CA LEU A 60 -7.77 2.20 10.22
C LEU A 60 -7.47 2.43 11.71
N LYS A 61 -8.52 2.70 12.50
CA LYS A 61 -8.39 2.90 13.97
C LYS A 61 -7.90 1.66 14.70
N ARG A 62 -8.06 0.47 14.13
CA ARG A 62 -7.65 -0.79 14.74
C ARG A 62 -7.36 -1.85 13.69
N THR A 63 -6.26 -2.56 13.88
CA THR A 63 -5.93 -3.79 13.17
C THR A 63 -5.56 -4.87 14.19
N VAL A 64 -5.72 -6.14 13.81
CA VAL A 64 -5.33 -7.28 14.64
C VAL A 64 -4.23 -8.01 13.90
N GLY A 65 -3.10 -8.23 14.58
CA GLY A 65 -1.95 -8.94 14.02
C GLY A 65 -2.15 -10.45 13.95
N ASN A 66 -1.17 -11.12 13.35
CA ASN A 66 -1.07 -12.58 13.34
C ASN A 66 -0.78 -13.16 14.75
N TRP A 67 -1.10 -14.44 14.95
CA TRP A 67 -0.59 -15.24 16.06
C TRP A 67 0.37 -16.33 15.56
N PRO A 68 1.57 -16.49 16.14
CA PRO A 68 2.17 -15.63 17.16
C PRO A 68 2.57 -14.26 16.60
N SER A 69 2.60 -13.24 17.46
CA SER A 69 2.97 -11.87 17.10
C SER A 69 4.51 -11.71 17.06
N VAL A 70 5.16 -12.43 16.15
CA VAL A 70 6.61 -12.37 15.90
C VAL A 70 6.91 -11.95 14.45
N THR A 71 8.09 -11.36 14.23
CA THR A 71 8.46 -10.68 12.98
C THR A 71 8.25 -11.56 11.74
N ALA A 72 8.82 -12.76 11.68
CA ALA A 72 8.74 -13.60 10.47
C ALA A 72 7.30 -14.03 10.15
N ALA A 73 6.58 -14.55 11.15
CA ALA A 73 5.19 -14.97 10.99
C ALA A 73 4.25 -13.81 10.63
N GLY A 74 4.45 -12.63 11.23
CA GLY A 74 3.68 -11.42 10.94
C GLY A 74 3.88 -10.93 9.50
N HIS A 75 5.13 -10.83 9.04
CA HIS A 75 5.42 -10.41 7.67
C HIS A 75 4.88 -11.44 6.66
N ALA A 76 5.08 -12.74 6.90
CA ALA A 76 4.54 -13.79 6.04
C ALA A 76 3.01 -13.69 5.92
N ALA A 77 2.29 -13.47 7.03
CA ALA A 77 0.84 -13.33 7.02
C ALA A 77 0.36 -12.11 6.19
N VAL A 78 1.06 -10.98 6.26
CA VAL A 78 0.69 -9.78 5.48
C VAL A 78 0.86 -9.99 3.97
N PHE A 79 1.95 -10.63 3.54
CA PHE A 79 2.21 -10.85 2.11
C PHE A 79 1.45 -12.03 1.51
N THR A 80 1.06 -13.02 2.32
CA THR A 80 0.34 -14.22 1.84
C THR A 80 -1.16 -14.16 2.09
N GLY A 81 -1.63 -13.29 2.99
CA GLY A 81 -3.02 -13.27 3.44
C GLY A 81 -3.43 -14.51 4.24
N ALA A 82 -2.47 -15.31 4.72
CA ALA A 82 -2.73 -16.60 5.37
C ALA A 82 -2.00 -16.74 6.70
N TYR A 83 -2.56 -17.52 7.62
CA TYR A 83 -1.92 -17.89 8.88
C TYR A 83 -0.79 -18.91 8.69
N GLY A 84 0.03 -19.12 9.72
CA GLY A 84 1.18 -20.03 9.73
C GLY A 84 0.85 -21.48 9.34
N ASN A 85 -0.38 -21.94 9.62
CA ASN A 85 -0.85 -23.27 9.21
C ASN A 85 -1.10 -23.41 7.70
N VAL A 86 -1.11 -22.30 6.95
CA VAL A 86 -1.27 -22.27 5.48
C VAL A 86 0.01 -21.82 4.80
N ASN A 87 0.66 -20.75 5.29
CA ASN A 87 1.88 -20.23 4.68
C ASN A 87 3.18 -20.92 5.15
N GLY A 88 3.11 -21.77 6.18
CA GLY A 88 4.24 -22.54 6.71
C GLY A 88 5.18 -21.77 7.66
N VAL A 89 4.99 -20.47 7.86
CA VAL A 89 5.82 -19.62 8.74
C VAL A 89 5.14 -19.44 10.08
N THR A 90 5.56 -20.23 11.08
CA THR A 90 4.96 -20.24 12.42
C THR A 90 5.79 -19.54 13.49
N GLY A 91 7.01 -19.09 13.16
CA GLY A 91 7.97 -18.53 14.10
C GLY A 91 9.16 -17.88 13.38
N ASN A 92 10.12 -17.37 14.16
CA ASN A 92 11.41 -16.89 13.66
C ASN A 92 12.41 -18.04 13.51
#